data_AF-A0A1S2MN37-F1
#
_entry.id   AF-A0A1S2MN37-F1
#
_cell.length_a   1.000
_cell.length_b   1.000
_cell.length_c   1.000
_cell.angle_alpha   90.00
_cell.angle_beta   90.00
_cell.angle_gamma   90.00
#
_symmetry.space_group_name_H-M   'P 1'
#
loop_
_entity.id
_entity.type
_entity.pdbx_description
1 polymer ?
#
loop_
_entity_poly.entity_id
_entity_poly.type
_entity_poly.pdbx_seq_one_letter_code
_entity_poly.pdbx_strand_id
1 'polypeptide(L)' 'MKILTDLREKKQLSISKLVILLNEKYGKCYQNYQIFNWENGHKRIPQQDLEILCDYYEYPLEKIN' A
#
# COMPACT_ATOMS: atom_id res chain seq x y z
N MET A 1 9.82 0.96 -0.48
CA MET A 1 9.59 1.01 0.98
C MET A 1 9.41 -0.39 1.53
N LYS A 2 10.48 -0.94 2.12
CA LYS A 2 10.49 -2.31 2.65
C LYS A 2 9.33 -2.60 3.62
N ILE A 3 8.94 -1.59 4.41
CA ILE A 3 7.86 -1.72 5.38
C ILE A 3 6.50 -2.06 4.77
N LEU A 4 6.15 -1.50 3.61
CA LEU A 4 4.88 -1.80 2.93
C LEU A 4 4.88 -3.23 2.36
N THR A 5 6.01 -3.65 1.78
CA THR A 5 6.22 -5.03 1.33
C THR A 5 6.03 -6.01 2.49
N ASP A 6 6.70 -5.75 3.62
CA ASP A 6 6.62 -6.60 4.82
C ASP A 6 5.19 -6.67 5.36
N LEU A 7 4.46 -5.55 5.38
CA LEU A 7 3.06 -5.50 5.83
C LEU A 7 2.13 -6.30 4.91
N ARG A 8 2.33 -6.20 3.58
CA ARG A 8 1.58 -6.99 2.60
C ARG A 8 1.84 -8.49 2.76
N GLU A 9 3.10 -8.87 2.90
CA GLU A 9 3.52 -10.28 3.02
C GLU A 9 3.08 -10.90 4.35
N LYS A 10 3.09 -10.16 5.46
CA LYS A 10 2.52 -10.61 6.75
C LYS A 10 1.02 -10.94 6.64
N LYS A 11 0.28 -10.18 5.82
CA LYS A 11 -1.13 -10.47 5.51
C LYS A 11 -1.31 -11.54 4.41
N GLN A 12 -0.22 -12.12 3.89
CA GLN A 12 -0.20 -13.10 2.81
C GLN A 12 -0.93 -12.63 1.54
N LEU A 13 -0.84 -11.33 1.25
CA LEU A 13 -1.51 -10.73 0.09
C LEU A 13 -0.58 -10.69 -1.12
N SER A 14 -1.08 -11.11 -2.28
CA SER A 14 -0.48 -10.70 -3.56
C SER A 14 -0.75 -9.21 -3.82
N ILE A 15 0.07 -8.58 -4.66
CA ILE A 15 -0.16 -7.18 -5.09
C ILE A 15 -1.56 -7.03 -5.72
N SER A 16 -1.96 -7.97 -6.57
CA SER A 16 -3.28 -7.95 -7.21
C SER A 16 -4.42 -8.02 -6.20
N LYS A 17 -4.30 -8.86 -5.17
CA LYS A 17 -5.33 -8.95 -4.12
C LYS A 17 -5.38 -7.67 -3.29
N LEU A 18 -4.23 -7.08 -2.97
CA LEU A 18 -4.17 -5.80 -2.26
C LEU A 18 -4.86 -4.68 -3.07
N VAL A 19 -4.58 -4.59 -4.37
CA VAL A 19 -5.22 -3.59 -5.24
C VAL A 19 -6.73 -3.70 -5.23
N ILE A 20 -7.27 -4.91 -5.36
CA ILE A 20 -8.72 -5.14 -5.31
C ILE A 20 -9.28 -4.65 -3.97
N LEU A 21 -8.67 -5.03 -2.85
CA LEU A 21 -9.14 -4.67 -1.52
C LEU A 21 -9.06 -3.16 -1.25
N LEU A 22 -7.99 -2.49 -1.70
CA LEU A 22 -7.86 -1.04 -1.56
C LEU A 22 -8.89 -0.30 -2.42
N ASN A 23 -9.12 -0.75 -3.64
CA ASN A 23 -10.09 -0.13 -4.54
C ASN A 23 -11.52 -0.31 -4.01
N GLU A 24 -11.87 -1.50 -3.51
CA GLU A 24 -13.18 -1.79 -2.91
C GLU A 24 -13.42 -1.00 -1.61
N LYS A 25 -12.43 -0.95 -0.70
CA LYS A 25 -12.60 -0.31 0.61
C LYS A 25 -12.60 1.22 0.53
N TYR A 26 -11.77 1.82 -0.33
CA TYR A 26 -11.53 3.26 -0.37
C TYR A 26 -12.07 3.96 -1.63
N GLY A 27 -12.76 3.24 -2.52
CA GLY A 27 -13.29 3.81 -3.76
C GLY A 27 -12.20 4.32 -4.70
N LYS A 28 -11.04 3.64 -4.71
CA LYS A 28 -9.87 4.01 -5.53
C LYS A 28 -9.81 3.20 -6.82
N CYS A 29 -8.92 3.63 -7.71
CA CYS A 29 -8.63 2.96 -8.98
C CYS A 29 -7.13 2.66 -9.11
N TYR A 30 -6.51 2.15 -8.04
CA TYR A 30 -5.11 1.74 -8.07
C TYR A 30 -4.89 0.60 -9.07
N GLN A 31 -3.70 0.61 -9.66
CA GLN A 31 -3.19 -0.43 -10.56
C GLN A 31 -2.05 -1.19 -9.88
N ASN A 32 -1.86 -2.47 -10.26
CA ASN A 32 -0.81 -3.32 -9.69
C ASN A 32 0.59 -2.67 -9.76
N TYR A 33 0.90 -2.02 -10.89
CA TYR A 33 2.20 -1.37 -11.07
C TYR A 33 2.41 -0.16 -10.14
N GLN A 34 1.34 0.50 -9.68
CA GLN A 34 1.45 1.62 -8.75
C GLN A 34 1.91 1.11 -7.38
N ILE A 35 1.20 0.10 -6.85
CA ILE A 35 1.56 -0.57 -5.59
C ILE A 35 2.96 -1.16 -5.67
N PHE A 36 3.30 -1.85 -6.77
CA PHE A 36 4.64 -2.39 -6.97
C PHE A 36 5.73 -1.31 -6.90
N ASN A 37 5.52 -0.17 -7.57
CA ASN A 37 6.50 0.93 -7.54
C ASN A 37 6.64 1.56 -6.16
N TRP A 38 5.55 1.65 -5.40
CA TRP A 38 5.54 2.16 -4.02
C TRP A 38 6.29 1.22 -3.06
N GLU A 39 5.99 -0.07 -3.10
CA GLU A 39 6.66 -1.11 -2.31
C GLU A 39 8.16 -1.18 -2.59
N ASN A 40 8.58 -1.03 -3.84
CA ASN A 40 10.00 -1.07 -4.22
C ASN A 40 10.69 0.31 -4.15
N GLY A 41 9.97 1.38 -3.80
CA GLY A 41 10.54 2.73 -3.70
C GLY A 41 10.92 3.35 -5.04
N HIS A 42 10.45 2.79 -6.16
CA HIS A 42 10.67 3.33 -7.50
C HIS A 42 9.93 4.66 -7.73
N LYS A 43 8.85 4.90 -6.98
CA LYS A 43 8.09 6.15 -7.00
C LYS A 43 7.71 6.58 -5.60
N ARG A 44 7.69 7.90 -5.39
CA ARG A 44 7.13 8.51 -4.17
C ARG A 44 5.63 8.23 -4.09
N ILE A 45 5.14 7.93 -2.89
CA ILE A 45 3.72 7.80 -2.61
C ILE A 45 3.15 9.19 -2.33
N PRO A 46 2.05 9.60 -2.99
CA PRO A 46 1.30 10.79 -2.57
C PRO A 46 0.83 10.65 -1.12
N GLN A 47 0.82 11.77 -0.38
CA GLN A 47 0.49 11.76 1.06
C GLN A 47 -0.87 11.10 1.36
N GLN A 48 -1.89 11.42 0.57
CA GLN A 48 -3.24 10.84 0.72
C GLN A 48 -3.27 9.32 0.51
N ASP A 49 -2.47 8.82 -0.44
CA ASP A 49 -2.40 7.39 -0.73
C ASP A 49 -1.59 6.67 0.36
N LEU A 50 -0.59 7.34 0.93
CA LEU A 50 0.16 6.84 2.08
C LEU A 50 -0.73 6.68 3.32
N GLU A 51 -1.58 7.67 3.60
CA GLU A 51 -2.57 7.62 4.68
C GLU A 51 -3.55 6.45 4.50
N ILE A 52 -4.00 6.19 3.26
CA ILE A 52 -4.85 5.04 2.95
C ILE A 52 -4.14 3.71 3.21
N LEU A 53 -2.87 3.60 2.82
CA LEU A 53 -2.07 2.40 3.08
C LEU A 53 -1.88 2.19 4.59
N CYS A 54 -1.55 3.24 5.34
CA CYS A 54 -1.45 3.20 6.80
C CYS A 54 -2.77 2.76 7.45
N ASP A 55 -3.90 3.35 7.06
CA ASP A 55 -5.22 2.97 7.55
C ASP A 55 -5.54 1.50 7.24
N TYR A 56 -5.25 1.03 6.02
CA TYR A 56 -5.50 -0.36 5.62
C TYR A 56 -4.68 -1.38 6.42
N TYR A 57 -3.43 -1.02 6.75
CA TYR A 57 -2.55 -1.87 7.54
C TYR A 57 -2.68 -1.66 9.04
N GLU A 58 -3.54 -0.73 9.50
CA GLU A 58 -3.60 -0.28 10.89
C GLU A 58 -2.20 0.08 11.42
N TYR A 59 -1.42 0.75 10.56
CA TYR A 59 -0.01 1.04 10.79
C TYR A 59 0.19 2.55 11.03
N PRO A 60 0.95 2.96 12.06
CA PRO A 60 1.14 4.38 12.34
C PRO A 60 1.95 5.07 11.24
N LEU A 61 1.45 6.21 10.76
CA LEU A 61 2.05 6.98 9.66
C LEU A 61 3.48 7.42 9.99
N GLU A 62 3.73 7.83 11.24
CA GLU A 62 5.03 8.27 11.74
C GLU A 62 6.10 7.17 11.77
N LYS A 63 5.71 5.90 11.57
CA LYS A 63 6.63 4.77 11.48
C LYS A 63 6.96 4.38 10.04
N ILE A 64 6.35 5.02 9.04
CA ILE A 64 6.75 4.86 7.65
C ILE A 64 7.89 5.83 7.34
N ASN A 65 9.12 5.32 7.45
CA ASN A 65 10.37 6.01 7.09
C ASN A 65 11.00 5.36 5.85
#